data_AF-A0A962YB28-F1
#
_entry.id   AF-A0A962YB28-F1
#
_cell.length_a   1.000
_cell.length_b   1.000
_cell.length_c   1.000
_cell.angle_alpha   90.00
_cell.angle_beta   90.00
_cell.angle_gamma   90.00
#
_symmetry.space_group_name_H-M   'P 1'
#
loop_
_entity.id
_entity.type
_entity.pdbx_description
1 polymer ?
#
loop_
_entity_poly.entity_id
_entity_poly.type
_entity_poly.pdbx_seq_one_letter_code
_entity_poly.pdbx_strand_id
1 'polypeptide(L)'
;EGVQFVTNAHVGVNVDIQQLQQDNDAVLLAVGATRPRDLPIPGRQLNGIHFAMEFLLKNTKSLLDSQLADGQYISAKDKDV
;
A
#
# COMPACT_ATOMS: atom_id res chain seq x y z
N GLU A 1 -16.32 1.14 24.77
CA GLU A 1 -16.82 0.41 23.59
C GLU A 1 -17.66 1.37 22.75
N GLY A 2 -17.67 1.25 21.43
CA GLY A 2 -18.39 2.19 20.55
C GLY A 2 -17.79 2.38 19.15
N VAL A 3 -16.67 1.73 18.83
CA VAL A 3 -16.06 1.75 17.48
C VAL A 3 -16.23 0.39 16.83
N GLN A 4 -16.77 0.38 15.61
CA GLN A 4 -16.86 -0.81 14.77
C GLN A 4 -15.80 -0.74 13.67
N PHE A 5 -15.03 -1.82 13.49
CA PHE A 5 -14.10 -1.98 12.39
C PHE A 5 -14.68 -2.90 11.33
N VAL A 6 -14.75 -2.42 10.08
CA VAL A 6 -15.18 -3.20 8.92
C VAL A 6 -14.01 -3.26 7.94
N THR A 7 -13.37 -4.43 7.81
CA THR A 7 -12.26 -4.65 6.88
C THR A 7 -12.76 -5.11 5.51
N ASN A 8 -11.90 -5.11 4.50
CA ASN A 8 -12.25 -5.43 3.10
C ASN A 8 -13.35 -4.52 2.48
N ALA A 9 -13.56 -3.35 3.08
CA ALA A 9 -14.48 -2.31 2.62
C ALA A 9 -13.73 -1.25 1.78
N HIS A 10 -13.63 -1.47 0.48
CA HIS A 10 -13.03 -0.55 -0.48
C HIS A 10 -14.08 0.48 -0.96
N VAL A 11 -14.13 1.62 -0.27
CA VAL A 11 -15.06 2.71 -0.56
C VAL A 11 -14.85 3.26 -1.98
N GLY A 12 -15.93 3.36 -2.74
CA GLY A 12 -15.94 3.71 -4.17
C GLY A 12 -15.76 2.53 -5.12
N VAL A 13 -15.57 1.30 -4.60
CA VAL A 13 -15.46 0.07 -5.40
C VAL A 13 -16.49 -0.98 -4.99
N ASN A 14 -16.45 -1.45 -3.75
CA ASN A 14 -17.42 -2.42 -3.21
C ASN A 14 -18.25 -1.88 -2.04
N VAL A 15 -17.96 -0.66 -1.60
CA VAL A 15 -18.77 0.09 -0.63
C VAL A 15 -19.12 1.45 -1.24
N ASP A 16 -20.39 1.80 -1.28
CA ASP A 16 -20.84 3.07 -1.84
C ASP A 16 -20.65 4.22 -0.84
N ILE A 17 -20.04 5.31 -1.31
CA ILE A 17 -19.82 6.52 -0.50
C ILE A 17 -21.13 7.26 -0.22
N GLN A 18 -22.12 7.19 -1.11
CA GLN A 18 -23.39 7.89 -0.92
C GLN A 18 -24.18 7.30 0.26
N GLN A 19 -24.18 5.97 0.36
CA GLN A 19 -24.77 5.27 1.50
C GLN A 19 -24.11 5.69 2.82
N LEU A 20 -22.78 5.75 2.86
CA LEU A 20 -22.05 6.19 4.05
C LEU A 20 -22.39 7.63 4.46
N GLN A 21 -22.65 8.52 3.50
CA GLN A 21 -23.08 9.89 3.79
C GLN A 21 -24.52 10.00 4.27
N GLN A 22 -25.41 9.06 3.88
CA GLN A 22 -26.80 9.04 4.33
C GLN A 22 -26.94 8.44 5.74
N ASP A 23 -26.14 7.42 6.05
CA ASP A 23 -26.24 6.66 7.31
C ASP A 23 -25.50 7.32 8.48
N ASN A 24 -24.68 8.34 8.23
CA ASN A 24 -23.82 8.96 9.25
C ASN A 24 -23.94 10.48 9.22
N ASP A 25 -23.85 11.12 10.39
CA ASP A 25 -23.87 12.59 10.50
C ASP A 25 -22.66 13.27 9.82
N ALA A 26 -21.54 12.55 9.72
CA ALA A 26 -20.31 13.04 9.10
C ALA A 26 -19.44 11.90 8.55
N VAL A 27 -18.63 12.21 7.53
CA VAL A 27 -17.66 11.28 6.93
C VAL A 27 -16.27 11.92 6.90
N LEU A 28 -15.28 11.25 7.50
CA LEU A 28 -13.87 11.65 7.46
C LEU A 28 -13.10 10.81 6.43
N LEU A 29 -12.55 11.46 5.40
CA LEU A 29 -11.68 10.79 4.43
C LEU A 29 -10.23 10.75 4.94
N ALA A 30 -9.82 9.56 5.39
CA ALA A 30 -8.47 9.30 5.90
C ALA A 30 -7.73 8.23 5.07
N VAL A 31 -7.92 8.24 3.74
CA VAL A 31 -7.49 7.16 2.82
C VAL A 31 -5.99 7.16 2.49
N GLY A 32 -5.23 8.18 2.91
CA GLY A 32 -3.81 8.30 2.62
C GLY A 32 -3.50 8.47 1.12
N ALA A 33 -2.28 8.09 0.70
CA ALA A 33 -1.81 8.18 -0.68
C ALA A 33 -1.33 6.81 -1.17
N THR A 34 -2.01 6.26 -2.18
CA THR A 34 -1.69 4.94 -2.75
C THR A 34 -0.92 5.03 -4.06
N ARG A 35 -0.93 6.19 -4.72
CA ARG A 35 -0.22 6.42 -5.99
C ARG A 35 1.19 6.91 -5.69
N PRO A 36 2.24 6.16 -6.07
CA PRO A 36 3.60 6.61 -5.89
C PRO A 36 3.90 7.79 -6.83
N ARG A 37 4.82 8.65 -6.42
CA ARG A 37 5.38 9.70 -7.28
C ARG A 37 6.42 9.08 -8.21
N ASP A 38 6.31 9.37 -9.49
CA ASP A 38 7.26 8.92 -10.50
C ASP A 38 8.21 10.03 -10.95
N LEU A 39 9.40 9.63 -11.44
CA LEU A 39 10.40 10.52 -11.99
C LEU A 39 10.77 10.04 -13.41
N PRO A 40 10.21 10.66 -14.47
CA PRO A 40 10.40 10.19 -15.84
C PRO A 40 11.74 10.70 -16.40
N ILE A 41 12.83 10.04 -16.01
CA ILE A 41 14.19 10.33 -16.46
C ILE A 41 14.76 9.16 -17.28
N PRO A 42 15.76 9.41 -18.16
CA PRO A 42 16.42 8.34 -18.89
C PRO A 42 16.90 7.23 -17.95
N GLY A 43 16.57 5.97 -18.28
CA GLY A 43 16.91 4.81 -17.47
C GLY A 43 15.91 4.46 -16.38
N ARG A 44 14.81 5.21 -16.20
CA ARG A 44 13.75 4.91 -15.20
C ARG A 44 13.19 3.49 -15.27
N GLN A 45 13.21 2.88 -16.46
CA GLN A 45 12.73 1.53 -16.76
C GLN A 45 13.76 0.43 -16.52
N LEU A 46 14.99 0.76 -16.09
CA LEU A 46 16.02 -0.23 -15.82
C LEU A 46 15.65 -1.11 -14.62
N ASN A 47 16.08 -2.37 -14.68
CA ASN A 47 15.89 -3.32 -13.60
C ASN A 47 16.59 -2.83 -12.32
N GLY A 48 15.91 -2.93 -11.18
CA GLY A 48 16.41 -2.47 -9.88
C GLY A 48 15.87 -1.11 -9.43
N ILE A 49 15.19 -0.36 -10.30
CA ILE A 49 14.51 0.88 -9.93
C ILE A 49 13.06 0.60 -9.52
N HIS A 50 12.84 0.52 -8.21
CA HIS A 50 11.54 0.22 -7.63
C HIS A 50 10.87 1.47 -7.05
N PHE A 51 9.53 1.50 -7.05
CA PHE A 51 8.82 2.45 -6.19
C PHE A 51 9.01 2.06 -4.73
N ALA A 52 9.08 3.05 -3.83
CA ALA A 52 9.19 2.82 -2.40
C ALA A 52 8.09 1.88 -1.89
N MET A 53 6.84 2.07 -2.33
CA MET A 53 5.72 1.22 -1.91
C MET A 53 5.86 -0.25 -2.34
N GLU A 54 6.54 -0.54 -3.45
CA GLU A 54 6.82 -1.92 -3.85
C GLU A 54 7.81 -2.58 -2.86
N PHE A 55 8.90 -1.86 -2.54
CA PHE A 55 9.90 -2.33 -1.59
C PHE A 55 9.31 -2.51 -0.19
N LEU A 56 8.66 -1.47 0.35
CA LEU A 56 8.16 -1.45 1.72
C LEU A 56 7.09 -2.52 1.96
N LEU A 57 6.16 -2.67 1.01
CA LEU A 57 5.08 -3.65 1.14
C LEU A 57 5.62 -5.09 1.13
N LYS A 58 6.46 -5.43 0.13
CA LYS A 58 7.03 -6.78 0.00
C LYS A 58 7.90 -7.16 1.21
N ASN A 59 8.79 -6.26 1.62
CA ASN A 59 9.70 -6.51 2.74
C ASN A 59 8.94 -6.65 4.07
N THR A 60 8.00 -5.74 4.36
CA THR A 60 7.19 -5.82 5.60
C THR A 60 6.35 -7.09 5.63
N LYS A 61 5.72 -7.44 4.52
CA LYS A 61 4.90 -8.65 4.41
C LYS A 61 5.73 -9.92 4.61
N SER A 62 6.84 -10.05 3.88
CA SER A 62 7.76 -11.19 3.99
C SER A 62 8.31 -11.33 5.42
N LEU A 63 8.64 -10.21 6.08
CA LEU A 63 9.10 -10.23 7.47
C LEU A 63 8.00 -10.72 8.43
N LEU A 64 6.79 -10.16 8.34
CA LEU A 64 5.70 -10.47 9.26
C LEU A 64 5.12 -11.87 9.04
N ASP A 65 5.02 -12.32 7.79
CA ASP A 65 4.39 -13.59 7.43
C ASP A 65 5.36 -14.77 7.54
N SER A 66 6.67 -14.55 7.31
CA SER A 66 7.63 -15.65 7.19
C SER A 66 9.01 -15.40 7.79
N GLN A 67 9.24 -14.26 8.46
CA GLN A 67 10.58 -13.86 8.93
C GLN A 67 11.61 -13.85 7.78
N LEU A 68 11.19 -13.40 6.59
CA LEU A 68 11.98 -13.35 5.35
C LEU A 68 12.35 -14.71 4.75
N ALA A 69 11.85 -15.82 5.30
CA ALA A 69 12.18 -17.16 4.82
C ALA A 69 11.56 -17.49 3.45
N ASP A 70 10.49 -16.79 3.06
CA ASP A 70 9.84 -16.97 1.75
C ASP A 70 10.63 -16.38 0.56
N GLY A 71 11.67 -15.58 0.83
CA GLY A 71 12.47 -14.90 -0.19
C GLY A 71 11.70 -13.89 -1.06
N GLN A 72 10.47 -13.51 -0.70
CA GLN A 72 9.60 -12.62 -1.47
C GLN A 72 9.85 -11.13 -1.20
N TYR A 73 11.02 -10.78 -0.68
CA TYR A 73 11.43 -9.40 -0.40
C TYR A 73 12.45 -8.90 -1.43
N ILE A 74 12.54 -7.57 -1.56
CA ILE A 74 13.53 -6.96 -2.45
C ILE A 74 14.80 -6.72 -1.64
N SER A 75 15.91 -7.35 -2.06
CA SER A 75 17.22 -7.20 -1.40
C SER A 75 18.18 -6.32 -2.22
N ALA A 76 18.84 -5.41 -1.52
CA ALA A 76 19.99 -4.65 -2.00
C ALA A 76 21.32 -5.21 -1.48
N LYS A 77 21.30 -6.35 -0.75
CA LYS A 77 22.51 -6.98 -0.26
C LYS A 77 23.44 -7.33 -1.44
N ASP A 78 24.72 -7.03 -1.27
CA ASP A 78 25.78 -7.28 -2.26
C ASP A 78 25.57 -6.54 -3.60
N LYS A 79 24.75 -5.48 -3.62
CA LYS A 79 24.58 -4.59 -4.78
C LYS A 79 25.25 -3.24 -4.53
N ASP A 80 25.76 -2.65 -5.60
CA ASP A 80 26.24 -1.26 -5.64
C ASP A 80 25.04 -0.35 -5.98
N VAL A 81 24.59 0.44 -5.01
CA VAL A 81 23.34 1.24 -5.06
C VAL A 81 23.57 2.69 -4.69
#